data_AF-A0AAN8P1Y9-F1
#
_entry.id   AF-A0AAN8P1Y9-F1
#
_cell.length_a   1.000
_cell.length_b   1.000
_cell.length_c   1.000
_cell.angle_alpha   90.00
_cell.angle_beta   90.00
_cell.angle_gamma   90.00
#
_symmetry.space_group_name_H-M   'P 1'
#
loop_
_entity.id
_entity.type
_entity.pdbx_description
1 polymer ?
#
loop_
_entity_poly.entity_id
_entity_poly.type
_entity_poly.pdbx_seq_one_letter_code
_entity_poly.pdbx_strand_id
1 'polypeptide(L)'
;MRLISNGTDLNEVVDVSCLQRWSSTPAWRLTDYSIAGQSPRHKDSPFPYDPKLNEKICLWEGDISSLSVDGIVHSTNEKLCDQNPISDRIHWRAGPDLNKSIRHEIKGKNPFRNESEKKKLQK
;
A
#
# COMPACT_ATOMS: atom_id res chain seq x y z
N MET A 1 -27.95 -4.63 -4.46
CA MET A 1 -27.45 -3.71 -3.43
C MET A 1 -26.38 -4.49 -2.65
N ARG A 2 -25.09 -4.29 -2.96
CA ARG A 2 -23.99 -4.97 -2.22
C ARG A 2 -23.59 -4.07 -1.07
N LEU A 3 -23.67 -4.63 0.14
CA LEU A 3 -23.22 -3.98 1.36
C LEU A 3 -21.70 -3.83 1.28
N ILE A 4 -21.22 -2.59 1.33
CA ILE A 4 -19.83 -2.28 1.65
C ILE A 4 -19.62 -2.74 3.09
N SER A 5 -18.89 -3.84 3.26
CA SER A 5 -18.44 -4.33 4.56
C SER A 5 -17.53 -3.27 5.17
N ASN A 6 -17.93 -2.74 6.31
CA ASN A 6 -17.04 -1.95 7.15
C ASN A 6 -15.98 -2.93 7.68
N GLY A 7 -14.75 -2.83 7.17
CA GLY A 7 -13.66 -3.81 7.30
C GLY A 7 -13.18 -4.13 8.72
N THR A 8 -14.01 -4.84 9.49
CA THR A 8 -13.68 -5.35 10.83
C THR A 8 -13.33 -6.83 10.86
N ASP A 9 -13.55 -7.58 9.76
CA ASP A 9 -13.22 -9.00 9.70
C ASP A 9 -11.78 -9.21 9.24
N LEU A 10 -10.95 -9.74 10.14
CA LEU A 10 -9.55 -10.06 9.86
C LEU A 10 -9.38 -11.18 8.81
N ASN A 11 -10.43 -11.95 8.49
CA ASN A 11 -10.38 -13.01 7.48
C ASN A 11 -10.97 -12.60 6.13
N GLU A 12 -11.50 -11.39 6.01
CA GLU A 12 -12.13 -10.93 4.77
C GLU A 12 -11.11 -10.85 3.63
N VAL A 13 -11.45 -11.39 2.46
CA VAL A 13 -10.64 -11.23 1.23
C VAL A 13 -11.46 -10.45 0.22
N VAL A 14 -10.90 -9.35 -0.26
CA VAL A 14 -11.54 -8.43 -1.20
C VAL A 14 -10.96 -8.67 -2.59
N ASP A 15 -11.79 -9.17 -3.50
CA ASP A 15 -11.43 -9.35 -4.90
C ASP A 15 -11.49 -8.02 -5.66
N VAL A 16 -10.47 -7.73 -6.46
CA VAL A 16 -10.35 -6.49 -7.26
C VAL A 16 -11.52 -6.30 -8.23
N SER A 17 -12.12 -7.39 -8.73
CA SER A 17 -13.29 -7.36 -9.61
C SER A 17 -14.53 -6.77 -8.92
N CYS A 18 -14.57 -6.74 -7.58
CA CYS A 18 -15.65 -6.15 -6.82
C CYS A 18 -15.46 -4.64 -6.57
N LEU A 19 -14.30 -4.07 -6.90
CA LEU A 19 -14.00 -2.66 -6.67
C LEU A 19 -14.56 -1.78 -7.78
N GLN A 20 -15.09 -0.62 -7.41
CA GLN A 20 -15.59 0.37 -8.37
C GLN A 20 -14.42 0.99 -9.16
N ARG A 21 -14.44 0.81 -10.48
CA ARG A 21 -13.49 1.45 -11.40
C ARG A 21 -13.72 2.94 -11.45
N TRP A 22 -12.64 3.71 -11.64
CA TRP A 22 -12.69 5.16 -11.78
C TRP A 22 -13.57 5.59 -12.96
N SER A 23 -13.57 4.83 -14.06
CA SER A 23 -14.46 5.04 -15.21
C SER A 23 -15.96 4.95 -14.89
N SER A 24 -16.32 4.24 -13.81
CA SER A 24 -17.71 4.04 -13.37
C SER A 24 -18.08 4.90 -12.16
N THR A 25 -17.13 5.70 -11.66
CA THR A 25 -17.38 6.57 -10.52
C THR A 25 -18.17 7.80 -10.99
N PRO A 26 -19.18 8.26 -10.22
CA PRO A 26 -19.90 9.47 -10.55
C PRO A 26 -18.94 10.64 -10.74
N ALA A 27 -19.24 11.55 -11.67
CA ALA A 27 -18.50 12.79 -11.80
C ALA A 27 -18.60 13.56 -10.48
N TRP A 28 -17.51 13.55 -9.71
CA TRP A 28 -17.41 14.31 -8.47
C TRP A 28 -17.55 15.79 -8.81
N ARG A 29 -18.15 16.55 -7.90
CA ARG A 29 -18.13 18.02 -7.96
C ARG A 29 -16.68 18.45 -8.18
N LEU A 30 -16.46 19.42 -9.07
CA LEU A 30 -15.14 20.01 -9.27
C LEU A 30 -14.58 20.40 -7.89
N THR A 31 -13.45 19.81 -7.49
CA THR A 31 -12.84 20.11 -6.19
C THR A 31 -12.59 21.61 -6.11
N ASP A 32 -13.20 22.27 -5.13
CA ASP A 32 -13.01 23.70 -4.94
C ASP A 32 -11.64 23.95 -4.30
N TYR A 33 -10.66 24.25 -5.15
CA TYR A 33 -9.31 24.58 -4.72
C TYR A 33 -9.19 26.00 -4.11
N SER A 34 -10.28 26.78 -4.02
CA SER A 34 -10.25 28.12 -3.42
C SER A 34 -9.79 28.12 -1.96
N ILE A 35 -10.05 27.03 -1.22
CA ILE A 35 -9.68 26.85 0.18
C ILE A 35 -8.15 26.78 0.38
N ALA A 36 -7.39 26.40 -0.65
CA ALA A 36 -5.93 26.32 -0.58
C ALA A 36 -5.22 27.68 -0.66
N GLY A 37 -5.96 28.79 -0.70
CA GLY A 37 -5.40 30.16 -0.76
C GLY A 37 -4.62 30.47 -2.04
N GLN A 38 -4.63 29.55 -3.02
CA GLN A 38 -3.97 29.69 -4.30
C GLN A 38 -5.03 29.64 -5.40
N SER A 39 -5.00 30.63 -6.30
CA SER A 39 -5.78 30.55 -7.54
C SER A 39 -5.36 29.30 -8.32
N PRO A 40 -6.30 28.50 -8.84
CA PRO A 40 -5.97 27.35 -9.67
C PRO A 40 -4.98 27.72 -10.78
N ARG A 41 -3.86 27.00 -10.89
CA ARG A 41 -2.84 27.26 -11.93
C ARG A 41 -3.38 27.02 -13.34
N HIS A 42 -4.45 26.25 -13.46
CA HIS A 42 -5.18 25.98 -14.69
C HIS A 42 -6.69 26.11 -14.43
N LYS A 43 -7.42 26.66 -15.40
CA LYS A 43 -8.90 26.76 -15.33
C LYS A 43 -9.56 25.39 -15.38
N ASP A 44 -8.99 24.49 -16.18
CA ASP A 44 -9.40 23.10 -16.36
C ASP A 44 -8.21 22.16 -16.08
N SER A 45 -8.49 20.87 -15.89
CA SER A 45 -7.43 19.86 -15.78
C SER A 45 -6.51 19.91 -17.01
N PRO A 46 -5.18 20.02 -16.85
CA PRO A 46 -4.24 19.94 -17.98
C PRO A 46 -4.10 18.52 -18.52
N PHE A 47 -4.68 17.52 -17.84
CA PHE A 47 -4.63 16.12 -18.24
C PHE A 47 -5.86 15.77 -19.11
N PRO A 48 -5.64 15.23 -20.32
CA PRO A 48 -6.74 14.82 -21.18
C PRO A 48 -7.51 13.64 -20.59
N TYR A 49 -8.79 13.56 -20.93
CA TYR A 49 -9.61 12.41 -20.57
C TYR A 49 -9.16 11.17 -21.35
N ASP A 50 -8.86 10.07 -20.65
CA ASP A 50 -8.57 8.76 -21.24
C ASP A 50 -9.45 7.68 -20.60
N PRO A 51 -10.44 7.12 -21.32
CA PRO A 51 -11.33 6.09 -20.79
C PRO A 51 -10.59 4.79 -20.47
N LYS A 52 -9.56 4.42 -21.25
CA LYS A 52 -8.79 3.18 -21.04
C LYS A 52 -7.93 3.27 -19.78
N LEU A 53 -7.43 4.47 -19.47
CA LEU A 53 -6.73 4.72 -18.20
C LEU A 53 -7.71 4.65 -17.02
N ASN A 54 -8.87 5.28 -17.15
CA ASN A 54 -9.89 5.33 -16.10
C ASN A 54 -10.46 3.93 -15.76
N GLU A 55 -10.44 2.99 -16.70
CA GLU A 55 -10.80 1.59 -16.45
C GLU A 55 -9.76 0.84 -15.58
N LYS A 56 -8.53 1.34 -15.46
CA LYS A 56 -7.44 0.67 -14.75
C LYS A 56 -7.25 1.16 -13.31
N ILE A 57 -7.89 2.27 -12.96
CA ILE A 57 -7.74 2.94 -11.66
C ILE A 57 -8.96 2.65 -10.81
N CYS A 58 -8.75 2.40 -9.52
CA CYS A 58 -9.80 2.35 -8.50
C CYS A 58 -9.39 3.24 -7.34
N LEU A 59 -10.34 3.96 -6.76
CA LEU A 59 -10.18 4.56 -5.43
C LEU A 59 -11.01 3.72 -4.47
N TRP A 60 -10.38 3.21 -3.43
CA TRP A 60 -11.00 2.29 -2.49
C TRP A 60 -10.58 2.62 -1.07
N GLU A 61 -11.53 2.51 -0.14
CA GLU A 61 -11.32 2.65 1.29
C GLU A 61 -11.48 1.28 1.94
N GLY A 62 -10.46 0.85 2.67
CA GLY A 62 -10.45 -0.42 3.38
C GLY A 62 -9.05 -0.86 3.81
N ASP A 63 -8.95 -2.10 4.30
CA ASP A 63 -7.70 -2.70 4.75
C ASP A 63 -6.89 -3.26 3.56
N ILE A 64 -5.79 -2.63 3.20
CA ILE A 64 -4.95 -3.06 2.07
C ILE A 64 -4.45 -4.50 2.17
N SER A 65 -4.35 -5.07 3.37
CA SER A 65 -3.92 -6.46 3.57
C SER A 65 -4.99 -7.48 3.14
N SER A 66 -6.24 -7.03 2.94
CA SER A 66 -7.35 -7.86 2.47
C SER A 66 -7.47 -7.99 0.95
N LEU A 67 -6.74 -7.16 0.20
CA LEU A 67 -6.85 -7.14 -1.26
C LEU A 67 -6.22 -8.39 -1.90
N SER A 68 -7.01 -9.07 -2.73
CA SER A 68 -6.52 -10.15 -3.59
C SER A 68 -5.91 -9.57 -4.87
N VAL A 69 -4.64 -9.19 -4.80
CA VAL A 69 -3.85 -8.58 -5.89
C VAL A 69 -2.49 -9.28 -6.02
N ASP A 70 -1.81 -9.08 -7.15
CA ASP A 70 -0.45 -9.59 -7.37
C ASP A 70 0.58 -9.01 -6.40
N GLY A 71 0.34 -7.80 -5.88
CA GLY A 71 1.21 -7.15 -4.92
C GLY A 71 0.55 -5.98 -4.23
N ILE A 72 0.85 -5.84 -2.95
CA ILE A 72 0.52 -4.66 -2.14
C ILE A 72 1.81 -3.93 -1.77
N VAL A 73 1.73 -2.62 -1.61
CA VAL A 73 2.87 -1.81 -1.17
C VAL A 73 2.76 -1.59 0.33
N HIS A 74 3.80 -2.01 1.06
CA HIS A 74 3.93 -1.79 2.50
C HIS A 74 4.88 -0.63 2.77
N SER A 75 4.33 0.52 3.15
CA SER A 75 5.13 1.65 3.64
C SER A 75 5.62 1.37 5.06
N THR A 76 6.94 1.37 5.25
CA THR A 76 7.62 1.01 6.50
C THR A 76 8.92 1.80 6.64
N ASN A 77 9.63 1.61 7.75
CA ASN A 77 10.91 2.26 8.03
C ASN A 77 12.11 1.54 7.38
N GLU A 78 13.31 2.10 7.50
CA GLU A 78 14.55 1.59 6.88
C GLU A 78 14.98 0.22 7.41
N LYS A 79 14.43 -0.20 8.55
CA LYS A 79 14.68 -1.49 9.18
C LYS A 79 13.58 -2.52 8.85
N LEU A 80 12.58 -2.14 8.06
CA LEU A 80 11.40 -2.95 7.71
C LEU A 80 10.74 -3.60 8.94
N CYS A 81 10.77 -2.93 10.09
CA CYS A 81 10.26 -3.44 11.37
C CYS A 81 9.33 -2.44 12.04
N ASP A 82 8.69 -1.60 11.24
CA ASP A 82 7.81 -0.55 11.73
C ASP A 82 6.60 -1.11 12.46
N GLN A 83 6.30 -0.54 13.62
CA GLN A 83 5.20 -0.96 14.50
C GLN A 83 4.05 0.01 14.33
N ASN A 84 3.11 -0.34 13.44
CA ASN A 84 1.89 0.41 13.23
C ASN A 84 0.75 -0.57 12.87
N PRO A 85 -0.52 -0.17 13.03
CA PRO A 85 -1.65 -1.08 12.85
C PRO A 85 -1.73 -1.74 11.45
N ILE A 86 -1.28 -1.05 10.40
CA ILE A 86 -1.26 -1.59 9.03
C ILE A 86 -0.14 -2.62 8.89
N SER A 87 1.07 -2.29 9.39
CA SER A 87 2.19 -3.22 9.46
C SER A 87 1.82 -4.50 10.19
N ASP A 88 1.18 -4.39 11.36
CA ASP A 88 0.78 -5.54 12.17
C ASP A 88 -0.18 -6.47 11.39
N ARG A 89 -1.16 -5.90 10.67
CA ARG A 89 -2.10 -6.65 9.83
C ARG A 89 -1.40 -7.34 8.65
N ILE A 90 -0.50 -6.65 7.97
CA ILE A 90 0.27 -7.23 6.85
C ILE A 90 1.12 -8.41 7.34
N HIS A 91 1.85 -8.27 8.45
CA HIS A 91 2.66 -9.35 9.00
C HIS A 91 1.79 -10.52 9.50
N TRP A 92 0.65 -10.22 10.13
CA TRP A 92 -0.28 -11.24 10.59
C TRP A 92 -0.85 -12.06 9.42
N ARG A 93 -1.27 -11.41 8.32
CA ARG A 93 -1.81 -12.09 7.13
C ARG A 93 -0.76 -12.83 6.30
N ALA A 94 0.42 -12.23 6.10
CA ALA A 94 1.48 -12.86 5.33
C ALA A 94 2.15 -14.03 6.08
N GLY A 95 2.04 -14.05 7.40
CA GLY A 95 2.59 -15.09 8.25
C GLY A 95 4.10 -14.93 8.52
N PRO A 96 4.67 -15.87 9.30
CA PRO A 96 6.04 -15.75 9.81
C PRO A 96 7.13 -15.82 8.74
N ASP A 97 6.84 -16.36 7.55
CA ASP A 97 7.83 -16.50 6.49
C ASP A 97 8.20 -15.15 5.86
N LEU A 98 7.29 -14.18 5.85
CA LEU A 98 7.61 -12.80 5.47
C LEU A 98 8.67 -12.19 6.42
N ASN A 99 8.54 -12.41 7.73
CA ASN A 99 9.53 -11.93 8.69
C ASN A 99 10.91 -12.58 8.48
N LYS A 100 10.95 -13.85 8.07
CA LYS A 100 12.21 -14.55 7.76
C LYS A 100 12.86 -13.95 6.51
N SER A 101 12.09 -13.71 5.44
CA SER A 101 12.60 -13.15 4.19
C SER A 101 13.13 -11.72 4.38
N ILE A 102 12.40 -10.87 5.11
CA ILE A 102 12.83 -9.51 5.46
C ILE A 102 14.17 -9.54 6.21
N ARG A 103 14.29 -10.39 7.25
CA ARG A 103 15.53 -10.51 8.03
C ARG A 103 16.70 -11.01 7.19
N HIS A 104 16.46 -11.91 6.25
CA HIS A 104 17.48 -12.39 5.32
C HIS A 104 17.99 -11.24 4.44
N GLU A 105 17.07 -10.46 3.87
CA GLU A 105 17.39 -9.35 2.97
C GLU A 105 18.19 -8.24 3.67
N ILE A 106 17.78 -7.84 4.88
CA ILE A 106 18.48 -6.80 5.65
C ILE A 106 19.87 -7.26 6.09
N LYS A 107 20.02 -8.52 6.51
CA LYS A 107 21.32 -9.07 6.90
C LYS A 107 22.26 -9.23 5.71
N GLY A 108 21.75 -9.66 4.56
CA GLY A 108 22.51 -9.79 3.32
C GLY A 108 23.05 -8.44 2.81
N LYS A 109 22.35 -7.34 3.11
CA LYS A 109 22.73 -5.97 2.71
C LYS A 109 23.63 -5.22 3.70
N ASN A 110 24.15 -5.85 4.75
CA ASN A 110 25.10 -5.19 5.65
C ASN A 110 26.56 -5.48 5.25
N PRO A 111 27.23 -4.62 4.44
CA PRO A 111 28.63 -4.82 4.05
C PRO A 111 29.61 -4.76 5.24
N PHE A 112 29.16 -4.32 6.43
CA PHE A 112 30.00 -4.17 7.61
C PHE A 112 29.89 -5.33 8.61
N ARG A 113 29.07 -6.35 8.35
CA ARG A 113 28.80 -7.40 9.34
C ARG A 113 29.83 -8.55 9.39
N ASN A 114 30.75 -8.68 8.43
CA ASN A 114 31.49 -9.93 8.27
C ASN A 114 32.93 -9.97 8.81
N GLU A 115 33.49 -8.87 9.34
CA GLU A 115 34.89 -8.83 9.79
C GLU A 115 35.09 -8.94 11.31
N SER A 116 34.11 -8.47 12.10
CA SER A 116 34.23 -8.38 13.57
C SER A 116 33.82 -9.65 14.31
N GLU A 117 32.97 -10.51 13.73
CA GLU A 117 32.55 -11.77 14.36
C GLU A 117 33.56 -12.91 14.12
N LYS A 118 34.37 -12.88 13.05
CA LYS A 118 35.42 -13.89 12.80
C LYS A 118 36.59 -13.81 13.80
N LYS A 119 36.83 -12.66 14.44
CA LYS A 119 37.91 -12.49 15.43
C LYS A 119 37.55 -12.93 16.85
N LYS A 120 36.28 -13.28 17.14
CA LYS A 120 35.85 -13.76 18.46
C LYS A 120 35.83 -15.28 18.62
N LEU A 121 36.05 -16.04 17.54
CA LEU A 121 36.10 -17.52 17.58
C LEU A 121 37.53 -18.10 17.52
N GLN A 122 38.57 -17.26 17.60
CA GLN A 122 39.98 -17.69 17.59
C GLN A 122 40.75 -17.34 18.87
N LYS A 123 40.06 -17.31 20.02
CA LYS A 123 40.72 -17.26 21.32
C LYS A 123 40.30 -18.46 22.16
#